data_AF-A0A7Y4KPC2-F1
#
_entry.id   AF-A0A7Y4KPC2-F1
#
_cell.length_a   1.000
_cell.length_b   1.000
_cell.length_c   1.000
_cell.angle_alpha   90.00
_cell.angle_beta   90.00
_cell.angle_gamma   90.00
#
_symmetry.space_group_name_H-M   'P 1'
#
loop_
_entity.id
_entity.type
_entity.pdbx_description
1 polymer ?
#
loop_
_entity_poly.entity_id
_entity_poly.type
_entity_poly.pdbx_seq_one_letter_code
_entity_poly.pdbx_strand_id
1 'polypeptide(L)'
;MFRIPSLCLCLFASLAIADESASKPARLTVAQKNGWAVYDAELKKKEDAVNKACGSSVKSSYEKTSYPAFDPMKDRTQSACQMAVGTLVEVCGTAGGKAAVKEAVTKTVCRLSTEGTKVSLDGGVLTIHIDPAKSSIAGKQAGNYSWKGALEEVL
;
A
#
# COMPACT_ATOMS: atom_id res chain seq x y z
N MET A 1 -56.06 53.71 -3.09
CA MET A 1 -55.76 54.17 -4.46
C MET A 1 -54.24 54.20 -4.63
N PHE A 2 -53.75 53.46 -5.64
CA PHE A 2 -52.48 53.58 -6.39
C PHE A 2 -51.20 54.07 -5.69
N ARG A 3 -50.12 53.26 -5.74
CA ARG A 3 -49.00 53.40 -6.70
C ARG A 3 -47.89 52.35 -6.45
N ILE A 4 -47.56 51.59 -7.50
CA ILE A 4 -46.26 50.91 -7.73
C ILE A 4 -45.48 51.86 -8.65
N PRO A 5 -44.21 52.20 -8.36
CA PRO A 5 -43.06 51.66 -9.09
C PRO A 5 -41.88 51.43 -8.11
N SER A 6 -40.72 50.86 -8.40
CA SER A 6 -39.97 50.73 -9.64
C SER A 6 -38.88 49.69 -9.38
N LEU A 7 -38.45 49.03 -10.44
CA LEU A 7 -37.30 48.14 -10.50
C LEU A 7 -36.02 48.80 -9.94
N CYS A 8 -35.24 48.04 -9.17
CA CYS A 8 -33.80 48.18 -9.17
C CYS A 8 -33.17 46.78 -9.15
N LEU A 9 -32.97 46.24 -10.36
CA LEU A 9 -32.02 45.18 -10.61
C LEU A 9 -30.63 45.68 -10.20
N CYS A 10 -30.15 45.30 -9.03
CA CYS A 10 -28.72 45.39 -8.72
C CYS A 10 -28.02 44.18 -9.35
N LEU A 11 -27.70 44.32 -10.64
CA LEU A 11 -26.64 43.56 -11.31
C LEU A 11 -25.31 43.83 -10.58
N PHE A 12 -24.96 42.99 -9.61
CA PHE A 12 -23.57 42.90 -9.16
C PHE A 12 -22.79 42.07 -10.17
N ALA A 13 -22.30 42.76 -11.19
CA ALA A 13 -21.28 42.27 -12.08
C ALA A 13 -19.94 42.20 -11.33
N SER A 14 -19.34 41.00 -11.40
CA SER A 14 -17.89 40.75 -11.45
C SER A 14 -17.03 41.13 -10.26
N LEU A 15 -16.58 40.10 -9.54
CA LEU A 15 -15.16 39.80 -9.37
C LEU A 15 -15.05 38.31 -9.04
N ALA A 16 -15.21 37.47 -10.07
CA ALA A 16 -14.56 36.18 -10.04
C ALA A 16 -13.05 36.49 -10.06
N ILE A 17 -12.45 36.55 -8.88
CA ILE A 17 -11.01 36.36 -8.73
C ILE A 17 -10.82 34.91 -9.18
N ALA A 18 -10.56 34.74 -10.48
CA ALA A 18 -9.89 33.55 -10.95
C ALA A 18 -8.54 33.59 -10.25
N ASP A 19 -8.46 32.92 -9.10
CA ASP A 19 -7.19 32.55 -8.52
C ASP A 19 -6.57 31.58 -9.54
N GLU A 20 -5.87 32.17 -10.50
CA GLU A 20 -5.11 31.51 -11.54
C GLU A 20 -3.82 30.92 -10.94
N SER A 21 -3.87 30.47 -9.69
CA SER A 21 -2.99 29.42 -9.18
C SER A 21 -3.47 28.07 -9.71
N ALA A 22 -3.65 27.99 -11.04
CA ALA A 22 -3.53 26.73 -11.74
C ALA A 22 -2.07 26.28 -11.58
N SER A 23 -1.80 25.67 -10.43
CA SER A 23 -0.55 24.98 -10.14
C SER A 23 -0.30 24.04 -11.30
N LYS A 24 0.62 24.43 -12.21
CA LYS A 24 1.09 23.55 -13.28
C LYS A 24 1.44 22.21 -12.63
N PRO A 25 0.98 21.06 -13.16
CA PRO A 25 1.31 19.78 -12.57
C PRO A 25 2.84 19.68 -12.46
N ALA A 26 3.33 19.49 -11.24
CA ALA A 26 4.76 19.43 -10.98
C ALA A 26 5.38 18.36 -11.87
N ARG A 27 6.49 18.69 -12.55
CA ARG A 27 7.19 17.71 -13.40
C ARG A 27 7.68 16.56 -12.52
N LEU A 28 7.24 15.34 -12.82
CA LEU A 28 7.71 14.14 -12.14
C LEU A 28 9.20 13.90 -12.40
N THR A 29 9.93 13.55 -11.36
CA THR A 29 11.33 13.10 -11.44
C THR A 29 11.43 11.72 -12.12
N VAL A 30 12.63 11.34 -12.58
CA VAL A 30 12.87 9.99 -13.12
C VAL A 30 12.57 8.91 -12.07
N ALA A 31 12.88 9.16 -10.80
CA ALA A 31 12.57 8.25 -9.70
C ALA A 31 11.05 8.03 -9.56
N GLN A 32 10.24 9.10 -9.66
CA GLN A 32 8.78 9.00 -9.63
C GLN A 32 8.22 8.25 -10.85
N LYS A 33 8.81 8.43 -12.04
CA LYS A 33 8.40 7.72 -13.26
C LYS A 33 8.72 6.23 -13.22
N ASN A 34 9.89 5.88 -12.69
CA ASN A 34 10.40 4.51 -12.70
C ASN A 34 10.16 3.74 -11.40
N GLY A 35 9.68 4.41 -10.34
CA GLY A 35 9.68 3.86 -9.00
C GLY A 35 8.89 2.56 -8.88
N TRP A 36 7.75 2.43 -9.54
CA TRP A 36 7.00 1.16 -9.54
C TRP A 36 7.78 0.02 -10.18
N ALA A 37 8.46 0.24 -11.31
CA ALA A 37 9.26 -0.80 -11.94
C ALA A 37 10.43 -1.26 -11.04
N VAL A 38 11.07 -0.31 -10.35
CA VAL A 38 12.14 -0.61 -9.37
C VAL A 38 11.57 -1.42 -8.21
N TYR A 39 10.45 -1.01 -7.63
CA TYR A 39 9.83 -1.72 -6.51
C TYR A 39 9.27 -3.08 -6.88
N ASP A 40 8.72 -3.22 -8.09
CA ASP A 40 8.25 -4.49 -8.64
C ASP A 40 9.45 -5.45 -8.82
N ALA A 41 10.60 -4.96 -9.32
CA ALA A 41 11.81 -5.76 -9.47
C ALA A 41 12.40 -6.20 -8.11
N GLU A 42 12.46 -5.31 -7.12
CA GLU A 42 12.91 -5.66 -5.78
C GLU A 42 11.97 -6.64 -5.08
N LEU A 43 10.65 -6.46 -5.24
CA LEU A 43 9.67 -7.40 -4.71
C LEU A 43 9.81 -8.78 -5.36
N LYS A 44 10.06 -8.83 -6.67
CA LYS A 44 10.31 -10.07 -7.41
C LYS A 44 11.53 -10.83 -6.86
N LYS A 45 12.61 -10.12 -6.50
CA LYS A 45 13.78 -10.75 -5.85
C LYS A 45 13.42 -11.40 -4.52
N LYS A 46 12.57 -10.75 -3.71
CA LYS A 46 12.07 -11.32 -2.45
C LYS A 46 11.19 -12.53 -2.70
N GLU A 47 10.27 -12.45 -3.66
CA GLU A 47 9.44 -13.56 -4.10
C GLU A 47 10.28 -14.78 -4.51
N ASP A 48 11.31 -14.58 -5.34
CA ASP A 48 12.17 -15.69 -5.79
C ASP A 48 12.94 -16.34 -4.64
N ALA A 49 13.40 -15.53 -3.68
CA ALA A 49 14.04 -16.05 -2.48
C ALA A 49 13.07 -16.90 -1.64
N VAL A 50 11.82 -16.47 -1.48
CA VAL A 50 10.76 -17.22 -0.79
C VAL A 50 10.46 -18.51 -1.53
N ASN A 51 10.20 -18.45 -2.84
CA ASN A 51 9.90 -19.63 -3.64
C ASN A 51 11.02 -20.66 -3.58
N LYS A 52 12.29 -20.22 -3.59
CA LYS A 52 13.45 -21.10 -3.41
C LYS A 52 13.53 -21.70 -2.00
N ALA A 53 13.36 -20.89 -0.95
CA ALA A 53 13.49 -21.35 0.44
C ALA A 53 12.35 -22.29 0.86
N CYS A 54 11.13 -21.93 0.46
CA CYS A 54 9.91 -22.63 0.80
C CYS A 54 9.63 -23.80 -0.15
N GLY A 55 10.12 -23.76 -1.39
CA GLY A 55 9.75 -24.72 -2.44
C GLY A 55 8.32 -24.49 -2.94
N SER A 56 7.91 -23.22 -3.04
CA SER A 56 6.57 -22.75 -3.44
C SER A 56 6.59 -22.01 -4.78
N SER A 57 5.44 -21.53 -5.23
CA SER A 57 5.24 -20.80 -6.49
C SER A 57 4.47 -19.48 -6.30
N VAL A 58 4.69 -18.84 -5.15
CA VAL A 58 4.03 -17.60 -4.74
C VAL A 58 4.27 -16.48 -5.75
N LYS A 59 3.24 -15.67 -6.00
CA LYS A 59 3.32 -14.42 -6.77
C LYS A 59 3.14 -13.20 -5.90
N SER A 60 3.93 -12.16 -6.09
CA SER A 60 3.92 -10.95 -5.26
C SER A 60 3.61 -9.72 -6.10
N SER A 61 2.80 -8.80 -5.57
CA SER A 61 2.41 -7.57 -6.28
C SER A 61 2.07 -6.43 -5.34
N TYR A 62 2.19 -5.19 -5.81
CA TYR A 62 1.59 -4.04 -5.13
C TYR A 62 0.18 -3.77 -5.66
N GLU A 63 -0.75 -3.51 -4.76
CA GLU A 63 -2.07 -3.03 -5.11
C GLU A 63 -2.02 -1.53 -5.42
N LYS A 64 -1.59 -1.18 -6.64
CA LYS A 64 -1.32 0.22 -7.04
C LYS A 64 -2.54 1.14 -6.86
N THR A 65 -3.75 0.61 -6.98
CA THR A 65 -5.01 1.35 -6.76
C THR A 65 -5.22 1.78 -5.31
N SER A 66 -4.59 1.11 -4.34
CA SER A 66 -4.64 1.53 -2.93
C SER A 66 -3.76 2.75 -2.64
N TYR A 67 -2.88 3.16 -3.56
CA TYR A 67 -1.98 4.29 -3.40
C TYR A 67 -2.53 5.52 -4.12
N PRO A 68 -3.12 6.51 -3.41
CA PRO A 68 -3.74 7.68 -4.05
C PRO A 68 -2.73 8.60 -4.73
N ALA A 69 -1.49 8.61 -4.21
CA ALA A 69 -0.33 9.20 -4.85
C ALA A 69 0.88 8.31 -4.55
N PHE A 70 1.80 8.21 -5.50
CA PHE A 70 3.05 7.47 -5.34
C PHE A 70 4.22 8.46 -5.34
N ASP A 71 4.89 8.56 -4.20
CA ASP A 71 6.13 9.32 -4.05
C ASP A 71 7.20 8.39 -3.44
N PRO A 72 8.10 7.81 -4.25
CA PRO A 72 9.13 6.88 -3.77
C PRO A 72 10.12 7.53 -2.78
N MET A 73 10.11 8.86 -2.66
CA MET A 73 10.95 9.59 -1.71
C MET A 73 10.27 9.76 -0.34
N LYS A 74 8.97 9.53 -0.23
CA LYS A 74 8.17 9.70 0.99
C LYS A 74 7.49 8.41 1.44
N ASP A 75 7.12 7.57 0.49
CA ASP A 75 6.43 6.32 0.75
C ASP A 75 7.42 5.26 1.23
N ARG A 76 7.32 4.91 2.51
CA ARG A 76 8.07 3.80 3.12
C ARG A 76 7.34 2.46 3.03
N THR A 77 6.12 2.48 2.48
CA THR A 77 5.20 1.34 2.41
C THR A 77 5.76 0.21 1.56
N GLN A 78 6.50 0.54 0.49
CA GLN A 78 7.06 -0.46 -0.41
C GLN A 78 8.20 -1.23 0.26
N SER A 79 9.12 -0.53 0.93
CA SER A 79 10.21 -1.17 1.69
C SER A 79 9.66 -2.03 2.84
N ALA A 80 8.66 -1.55 3.57
CA ALA A 80 8.01 -2.33 4.62
C ALA A 80 7.40 -3.63 4.06
N CYS A 81 6.72 -3.56 2.91
CA CYS A 81 6.20 -4.76 2.27
C CYS A 81 7.30 -5.71 1.78
N GLN A 82 8.36 -5.21 1.16
CA GLN A 82 9.48 -6.04 0.72
C GLN A 82 10.14 -6.77 1.89
N MET A 83 10.25 -6.12 3.05
CA MET A 83 10.72 -6.77 4.27
C MET A 83 9.75 -7.89 4.69
N ALA A 84 8.46 -7.61 4.78
CA ALA A 84 7.45 -8.61 5.15
C ALA A 84 7.47 -9.84 4.21
N VAL A 85 7.48 -9.64 2.90
CA VAL A 85 7.60 -10.74 1.93
C VAL A 85 8.94 -11.47 2.11
N GLY A 86 10.04 -10.76 2.29
CA GLY A 86 11.35 -11.36 2.54
C GLY A 86 11.39 -12.22 3.81
N THR A 87 10.66 -11.84 4.85
CA THR A 87 10.59 -12.58 6.13
C THR A 87 9.91 -13.94 6.00
N LEU A 88 9.15 -14.22 4.94
CA LEU A 88 8.65 -15.57 4.65
C LEU A 88 9.80 -16.59 4.49
N VAL A 89 11.00 -16.16 4.09
CA VAL A 89 12.20 -17.03 4.06
C VAL A 89 12.51 -17.56 5.46
N GLU A 90 12.38 -16.72 6.49
CA GLU A 90 12.64 -17.12 7.88
C GLU A 90 11.54 -18.05 8.42
N VAL A 91 10.28 -17.82 8.06
CA VAL A 91 9.17 -18.73 8.37
C VAL A 91 9.46 -20.11 7.76
N CYS A 92 9.94 -20.15 6.52
CA CYS A 92 10.38 -21.36 5.83
C CYS A 92 11.70 -21.95 6.37
N GLY A 93 12.25 -21.44 7.46
CA GLY A 93 13.38 -22.05 8.15
C GLY A 93 13.03 -23.40 8.81
N THR A 94 11.74 -23.69 9.01
CA THR A 94 11.25 -24.94 9.62
C THR A 94 10.42 -25.78 8.63
N ALA A 95 10.31 -27.09 8.87
CA ALA A 95 9.47 -27.95 8.04
C ALA A 95 7.99 -27.54 8.06
N GLY A 96 7.47 -27.19 9.25
CA GLY A 96 6.10 -26.70 9.42
C GLY A 96 5.84 -25.40 8.66
N GLY A 97 6.74 -24.41 8.79
CA GLY A 97 6.60 -23.14 8.07
C GLY A 97 6.67 -23.29 6.55
N LYS A 98 7.53 -24.20 6.03
CA LYS A 98 7.54 -24.52 4.59
C LYS A 98 6.22 -25.10 4.12
N ALA A 99 5.65 -26.04 4.87
CA ALA A 99 4.37 -26.67 4.53
C ALA A 99 3.24 -25.63 4.54
N ALA A 100 3.15 -24.82 5.60
CA ALA A 100 2.14 -23.77 5.73
C ALA A 100 2.18 -22.77 4.56
N VAL A 101 3.38 -22.28 4.19
CA VAL A 101 3.51 -21.37 3.04
C VAL A 101 3.10 -22.03 1.73
N LYS A 102 3.47 -23.30 1.49
CA LYS A 102 3.10 -24.01 0.26
C LYS A 102 1.60 -24.26 0.14
N GLU A 103 0.97 -24.61 1.25
CA GLU A 103 -0.44 -24.96 1.29
C GLU A 103 -1.32 -23.71 1.21
N ALA A 104 -0.96 -22.68 1.99
CA ALA A 104 -1.86 -21.58 2.28
C ALA A 104 -1.60 -20.33 1.45
N VAL A 105 -0.43 -20.19 0.80
CA VAL A 105 -0.06 -18.96 0.07
C VAL A 105 0.15 -19.22 -1.41
N THR A 106 -0.70 -18.61 -2.24
CA THR A 106 -0.53 -18.56 -3.70
C THR A 106 -0.07 -17.18 -4.15
N LYS A 107 -0.46 -16.13 -3.41
CA LYS A 107 -0.16 -14.75 -3.74
C LYS A 107 0.14 -13.92 -2.50
N THR A 108 1.07 -12.98 -2.61
CA THR A 108 1.21 -11.85 -1.68
C THR A 108 0.79 -10.54 -2.35
N VAL A 109 0.11 -9.68 -1.57
CA VAL A 109 -0.34 -8.36 -2.03
C VAL A 109 0.08 -7.31 -1.03
N CYS A 110 0.88 -6.34 -1.49
CA CYS A 110 1.23 -5.14 -0.72
C CYS A 110 0.13 -4.09 -0.89
N ARG A 111 -0.56 -3.73 0.20
CA ARG A 111 -1.68 -2.79 0.19
C ARG A 111 -1.43 -1.63 1.14
N LEU A 112 -1.71 -0.40 0.69
CA LEU A 112 -1.78 0.76 1.58
C LEU A 112 -3.00 0.62 2.49
N SER A 113 -2.82 0.84 3.79
CA SER A 113 -3.86 0.71 4.80
C SER A 113 -3.97 1.98 5.64
N THR A 114 -5.17 2.26 6.13
CA THR A 114 -5.46 3.27 7.16
C THR A 114 -5.87 2.62 8.49
N GLU A 115 -5.96 1.29 8.52
CA GLU A 115 -6.38 0.49 9.66
C GLU A 115 -5.19 -0.09 10.46
N GLY A 116 -3.98 0.41 10.21
CA GLY A 116 -2.75 -0.12 10.80
C GLY A 116 -1.98 -1.08 9.91
N THR A 117 -0.75 -1.35 10.35
CA THR A 117 0.19 -2.29 9.71
C THR A 117 -0.06 -3.70 10.24
N LYS A 118 -0.46 -4.63 9.37
CA LYS A 118 -0.86 -5.99 9.73
C LYS A 118 -0.73 -6.95 8.54
N VAL A 119 -0.87 -8.23 8.79
CA VAL A 119 -1.04 -9.24 7.72
C VAL A 119 -2.39 -9.92 7.84
N SER A 120 -2.96 -10.32 6.70
CA SER A 120 -4.16 -11.15 6.66
C SER A 120 -4.04 -12.19 5.55
N LEU A 121 -4.58 -13.37 5.76
CA LEU A 121 -4.62 -14.44 4.75
C LEU A 121 -6.07 -14.78 4.44
N ASP A 122 -6.44 -14.69 3.17
CA ASP A 122 -7.77 -15.07 2.68
C ASP A 122 -7.67 -15.70 1.29
N GLY A 123 -8.28 -16.87 1.10
CA GLY A 123 -8.34 -17.54 -0.21
C GLY A 123 -6.98 -17.75 -0.91
N GLY A 124 -5.89 -17.96 -0.16
CA GLY A 124 -4.55 -18.08 -0.72
C GLY A 124 -3.80 -16.75 -0.91
N VAL A 125 -4.44 -15.62 -0.61
CA VAL A 125 -3.90 -14.27 -0.78
C VAL A 125 -3.45 -13.71 0.56
N LEU A 126 -2.14 -13.69 0.77
CA LEU A 126 -1.52 -13.03 1.91
C LEU A 126 -1.43 -11.52 1.64
N THR A 127 -2.32 -10.75 2.25
CA THR A 127 -2.29 -9.29 2.14
C THR A 127 -1.45 -8.70 3.25
N ILE A 128 -0.44 -7.92 2.86
CA ILE A 128 0.42 -7.14 3.75
C ILE A 128 -0.11 -5.71 3.71
N HIS A 129 -0.80 -5.34 4.79
CA HIS A 129 -1.37 -4.01 4.99
C HIS A 129 -0.31 -3.13 5.61
N ILE A 130 0.04 -2.02 4.97
CA ILE A 130 0.98 -1.04 5.52
C ILE A 130 0.28 0.28 5.75
N ASP A 131 0.26 0.70 7.02
CA ASP A 131 -0.18 2.04 7.40
C ASP A 131 1.05 2.94 7.61
N PRO A 132 1.26 3.97 6.78
CA PRO A 132 2.43 4.83 6.89
C PRO A 132 2.45 5.65 8.18
N ALA A 133 1.29 5.85 8.84
CA ALA A 133 1.18 6.55 10.11
C ALA A 133 1.33 5.62 11.32
N LYS A 134 1.09 4.31 11.15
CA LYS A 134 1.17 3.31 12.23
C LYS A 134 2.19 2.22 11.87
N SER A 135 3.44 2.44 12.23
CA SER A 135 4.55 1.52 11.93
C SER A 135 4.58 0.25 12.77
N SER A 136 3.90 0.22 13.92
CA SER A 136 3.77 -0.98 14.74
C SER A 136 2.98 -2.06 14.00
N ILE A 137 3.52 -3.28 13.98
CA ILE A 137 2.88 -4.44 13.37
C ILE A 137 1.90 -5.03 14.38
N ALA A 138 0.67 -5.26 13.95
CA ALA A 138 -0.35 -5.96 14.71
C ALA A 138 -0.47 -7.42 14.21
N GLY A 139 -0.65 -8.35 15.15
CA GLY A 139 -1.08 -9.73 14.89
C GLY A 139 -2.57 -9.93 15.17
N LYS A 140 -3.04 -11.19 15.16
CA LYS A 140 -4.43 -11.52 15.53
C LYS A 140 -4.65 -11.37 17.04
N GLN A 141 -3.65 -11.68 17.85
CA GLN A 141 -3.66 -11.47 19.30
C GLN A 141 -3.04 -10.12 19.68
N ALA A 142 -3.30 -9.67 20.91
CA ALA A 142 -2.70 -8.45 21.44
C ALA A 142 -1.22 -8.69 21.78
N GLY A 143 -0.32 -7.84 21.27
CA GLY A 143 1.11 -7.94 21.54
C GLY A 143 1.97 -7.04 20.65
N ASN A 144 3.28 -7.07 20.89
CA ASN A 144 4.26 -6.44 20.00
C ASN A 144 4.74 -7.48 18.99
N TYR A 145 4.47 -7.24 17.70
CA TYR A 145 4.81 -8.19 16.65
C TYR A 145 6.04 -7.78 15.84
N SER A 146 6.84 -8.76 15.48
CA SER A 146 7.71 -8.71 14.30
C SER A 146 6.95 -9.18 13.07
N TRP A 147 7.47 -8.92 11.87
CA TRP A 147 6.90 -9.50 10.64
C TRP A 147 6.80 -11.02 10.73
N LYS A 148 7.83 -11.67 11.26
CA LYS A 148 7.86 -13.13 11.41
C LYS A 148 6.71 -13.62 12.29
N GLY A 149 6.55 -13.04 13.47
CA GLY A 149 5.48 -13.44 14.39
C GLY A 149 4.08 -13.21 13.80
N ALA A 150 3.88 -12.09 13.10
CA ALA A 150 2.60 -11.81 12.46
C ALA A 150 2.30 -12.78 11.31
N LEU A 151 3.32 -13.16 10.53
CA LEU A 151 3.21 -14.14 9.45
C LEU A 151 2.92 -15.55 9.98
N GLU A 152 3.63 -15.99 11.02
CA GLU A 152 3.43 -17.31 11.64
C GLU A 152 2.05 -17.45 12.30
N GLU A 153 1.39 -16.35 12.67
CA GLU A 153 0.05 -16.39 13.26
C GLU A 153 -1.08 -16.54 12.22
N VAL A 154 -0.79 -16.20 10.95
CA VAL A 154 -1.78 -16.27 9.85
C VAL A 154 -1.58 -17.46 8.93
N LEU A 155 -0.42 -18.12 9.01
CA LEU A 155 -0.03 -19.32 8.25
C LEU A 155 -0.22 -20.58 9.09
#